data_AF-A0A090WNZ2-F1
#
_entry.id   AF-A0A090WNZ2-F1
#
_cell.length_a   1.000
_cell.length_b   1.000
_cell.length_c   1.000
_cell.angle_alpha   90.00
_cell.angle_beta   90.00
_cell.angle_gamma   90.00
#
_symmetry.space_group_name_H-M   'P 1'
#
loop_
_entity.id
_entity.type
_entity.pdbx_description
1 polymer ?
#
loop_
_entity_poly.entity_id
_entity_poly.type
_entity_poly.pdbx_seq_one_letter_code
_entity_poly.pdbx_strand_id
1 'polypeptide(L)'
;MLQHLGETEEEASSEALQILDFETRLAQSKMDKVERRDARKRFNPRSIADLQNMVPAINWDAYFKGIGVKSIDTVIVGEVKYFDALQGILKENNVADWKAYLRWNSFNDAAGLLSTDLAKANWEFYSKELRGAKAQKPLNERALGTVNNTVGEALGKLYVENYFPPEAKAKAERMIKNVILAFQNRISNVSWMTEETKEKAIEKLLALKVKIAYPDQWTDYAELQIEGPEENGSYLQNILNVRAWNHKKPLKSYLNL
;
A
#
# COMPACT_ATOMS: atom_id res chain seq x y z
N MET A 1 5.11 -2.88 24.11
CA MET A 1 6.20 -2.57 23.14
C MET A 1 6.84 -1.21 23.42
N LEU A 2 6.11 -0.18 23.86
CA LEU A 2 6.68 1.16 24.16
C LEU A 2 7.80 1.15 25.22
N GLN A 3 7.77 0.23 26.20
CA GLN A 3 8.87 0.04 27.15
C GLN A 3 10.23 -0.26 26.48
N HIS A 4 10.26 -0.80 25.26
CA HIS A 4 11.50 -0.97 24.49
C HIS A 4 12.11 0.35 24.00
N LEU A 5 11.37 1.45 24.09
CA LEU A 5 11.84 2.80 23.81
C LEU A 5 12.36 3.51 25.07
N GLY A 6 12.44 2.80 26.20
CA GLY A 6 12.98 3.32 27.47
C GLY A 6 11.94 3.90 28.44
N GLU A 7 10.65 3.79 28.12
CA GLU A 7 9.56 4.17 29.02
C GLU A 7 9.39 3.17 30.17
N THR A 8 9.03 3.68 31.35
CA THR A 8 8.52 2.87 32.44
C THR A 8 7.17 2.24 32.09
N GLU A 9 6.71 1.26 32.87
CA GLU A 9 5.41 0.62 32.63
C GLU A 9 4.23 1.61 32.74
N GLU A 10 4.30 2.54 33.69
CA GLU A 10 3.27 3.57 33.89
C GLU A 10 3.23 4.55 32.72
N GLU A 11 4.40 5.05 32.29
CA GLU A 11 4.51 5.93 31.11
C GLU A 11 4.00 5.25 29.85
N ALA A 12 4.45 4.00 29.59
CA ALA A 12 4.05 3.23 28.43
C ALA A 12 2.54 2.94 28.40
N SER A 13 1.92 2.72 29.57
CA SER A 13 0.47 2.49 29.66
C SER A 13 -0.31 3.78 29.38
N SER A 14 0.15 4.91 29.90
CA SER A 14 -0.45 6.22 29.66
C SER A 14 -0.34 6.63 28.19
N GLU A 15 0.87 6.52 27.59
CA GLU A 15 1.11 6.86 26.19
C GLU A 15 0.32 5.92 25.25
N ALA A 16 0.19 4.63 25.57
CA ALA A 16 -0.64 3.70 24.79
C ALA A 16 -2.13 4.11 24.76
N LEU A 17 -2.69 4.55 25.89
CA LEU A 17 -4.07 5.04 25.96
C LEU A 17 -4.25 6.34 25.17
N GLN A 18 -3.26 7.25 25.24
CA GLN A 18 -3.24 8.47 24.46
C GLN A 18 -3.23 8.19 22.96
N ILE A 19 -2.35 7.29 22.51
CA ILE A 19 -2.27 6.87 21.10
C ILE A 19 -3.60 6.26 20.65
N LEU A 20 -4.19 5.36 21.46
CA LEU A 20 -5.45 4.70 21.13
C LEU A 20 -6.61 5.69 21.02
N ASP A 21 -6.71 6.67 21.92
CA ASP A 21 -7.73 7.73 21.83
C ASP A 21 -7.58 8.53 20.54
N PHE A 22 -6.35 8.97 20.23
CA PHE A 22 -6.07 9.73 19.02
C PHE A 22 -6.39 8.93 17.74
N GLU A 23 -5.96 7.67 17.68
CA GLU A 23 -6.29 6.75 16.58
C GLU A 23 -7.79 6.53 16.44
N THR A 24 -8.51 6.44 17.56
CA THR A 24 -9.97 6.27 17.58
C THR A 24 -10.65 7.50 16.99
N ARG A 25 -10.26 8.71 17.41
CA ARG A 25 -10.80 9.97 16.85
C ARG A 25 -10.54 10.07 15.35
N LEU A 26 -9.34 9.72 14.89
CA LEU A 26 -9.02 9.67 13.46
C LEU A 26 -9.85 8.62 12.70
N ALA A 27 -10.24 7.52 13.34
CA ALA A 27 -10.96 6.44 12.68
C ALA A 27 -12.48 6.67 12.55
N GLN A 28 -13.08 7.43 13.47
CA GLN A 28 -14.54 7.62 13.57
C GLN A 28 -15.22 8.12 12.28
N SER A 29 -14.53 8.98 11.52
CA SER A 29 -15.07 9.61 10.31
C SER A 29 -14.73 8.88 9.01
N LYS A 30 -13.98 7.78 9.07
CA LYS A 30 -13.59 7.00 7.89
C LYS A 30 -14.80 6.26 7.31
N MET A 31 -14.81 6.11 5.99
CA MET A 31 -15.79 5.24 5.34
C MET A 31 -15.69 3.80 5.86
N ASP A 32 -16.85 3.19 6.07
CA ASP A 32 -16.91 1.77 6.39
C ASP A 32 -16.54 0.89 5.17
N LYS A 33 -16.45 -0.42 5.39
CA LYS A 33 -16.09 -1.39 4.34
C LYS A 33 -17.08 -1.42 3.17
N VAL A 34 -18.36 -1.09 3.39
CA VAL A 34 -19.41 -1.06 2.36
C VAL A 34 -19.25 0.19 1.51
N GLU A 35 -19.11 1.35 2.15
CA GLU A 35 -18.92 2.63 1.46
C GLU A 35 -17.67 2.64 0.58
N ARG A 36 -16.54 2.09 1.07
CA ARG A 36 -15.28 2.05 0.32
C ARG A 36 -15.34 1.21 -0.95
N ARG A 37 -16.35 0.33 -1.11
CA ARG A 37 -16.54 -0.44 -2.36
C ARG A 37 -17.13 0.41 -3.48
N ASP A 38 -17.78 1.52 -3.18
CA ASP A 38 -18.26 2.45 -4.20
C ASP A 38 -17.12 3.36 -4.67
N ALA A 39 -16.62 3.11 -5.89
CA ALA A 39 -15.55 3.91 -6.48
C ALA A 39 -15.92 5.39 -6.64
N ARG A 40 -17.21 5.71 -6.81
CA ARG A 40 -17.69 7.08 -6.98
C ARG A 40 -17.54 7.88 -5.69
N LYS A 41 -17.81 7.24 -4.53
CA LYS A 41 -17.61 7.86 -3.22
C LYS A 41 -16.14 8.22 -2.95
N ARG A 42 -15.21 7.47 -3.55
CA ARG A 42 -13.76 7.70 -3.40
C ARG A 42 -13.16 8.62 -4.47
N PHE A 43 -13.91 8.97 -5.51
CA PHE A 43 -13.42 9.80 -6.60
C PHE A 43 -13.89 11.25 -6.39
N ASN A 44 -13.15 11.99 -5.55
CA ASN A 44 -13.43 13.41 -5.29
C ASN A 44 -12.22 14.26 -5.69
N PRO A 45 -12.09 14.63 -6.98
CA PRO A 45 -11.06 15.56 -7.43
C PRO A 45 -11.19 16.91 -6.72
N ARG A 46 -10.06 17.46 -6.30
CA ARG A 46 -9.93 18.78 -5.66
C ARG A 46 -8.68 19.46 -6.18
N SER A 47 -8.76 20.76 -6.44
CA SER A 47 -7.53 21.53 -6.67
C SER A 47 -6.69 21.57 -5.38
N ILE A 48 -5.40 21.84 -5.50
CA ILE A 48 -4.55 22.05 -4.31
C ILE A 48 -5.08 23.21 -3.43
N ALA A 49 -5.64 24.26 -4.05
CA ALA A 49 -6.27 25.35 -3.32
C ALA A 49 -7.50 24.88 -2.52
N ASP A 50 -8.36 24.05 -3.11
CA ASP A 50 -9.51 23.48 -2.41
C ASP A 50 -9.09 22.57 -1.24
N LEU A 51 -8.03 21.76 -1.44
CA LEU A 51 -7.48 20.93 -0.38
C LEU A 51 -6.93 21.78 0.78
N GLN A 52 -6.22 22.87 0.46
CA GLN A 52 -5.69 23.80 1.45
C GLN A 52 -6.81 24.49 2.24
N ASN A 53 -7.92 24.82 1.60
CA ASN A 53 -9.11 25.37 2.27
C ASN A 53 -9.84 24.33 3.11
N MET A 54 -9.85 23.06 2.69
CA MET A 54 -10.49 21.96 3.40
C MET A 54 -9.73 21.60 4.69
N VAL A 55 -8.39 21.54 4.62
CA VAL A 55 -7.53 21.22 5.78
C VAL A 55 -6.41 22.26 5.91
N PRO A 56 -6.71 23.48 6.39
CA PRO A 56 -5.72 24.54 6.54
C PRO A 56 -4.66 24.29 7.60
N ALA A 57 -4.86 23.32 8.50
CA ALA A 57 -3.87 22.95 9.52
C ALA A 57 -2.61 22.30 8.93
N ILE A 58 -2.66 21.83 7.68
CA ILE A 58 -1.53 21.24 6.98
C ILE A 58 -1.04 22.21 5.90
N ASN A 59 0.27 22.43 5.84
CA ASN A 59 0.90 23.10 4.71
C ASN A 59 1.10 22.08 3.58
N TRP A 60 0.12 21.98 2.67
CA TRP A 60 0.12 20.98 1.61
C TRP A 60 1.22 21.21 0.57
N ASP A 61 1.56 22.48 0.28
CA ASP A 61 2.68 22.82 -0.61
C ASP A 61 4.01 22.28 -0.06
N ALA A 62 4.28 22.53 1.23
CA ALA A 62 5.47 22.00 1.89
C ALA A 62 5.46 20.47 1.95
N TYR A 63 4.30 19.84 2.22
CA TYR A 63 4.15 18.39 2.21
C TYR A 63 4.49 17.79 0.84
N PHE A 64 3.86 18.27 -0.23
CA PHE A 64 4.08 17.74 -1.58
C PHE A 64 5.52 17.93 -2.06
N LYS A 65 6.11 19.12 -1.82
CA LYS A 65 7.54 19.37 -2.09
C LYS A 65 8.44 18.43 -1.28
N GLY A 66 8.13 18.24 0.00
CA GLY A 66 8.88 17.37 0.90
C GLY A 66 8.90 15.91 0.47
N ILE A 67 7.80 15.42 -0.11
CA ILE A 67 7.74 14.05 -0.67
C ILE A 67 8.23 13.97 -2.12
N GLY A 68 8.76 15.04 -2.70
CA GLY A 68 9.36 15.06 -4.04
C GLY A 68 8.39 15.26 -5.21
N VAL A 69 7.17 15.73 -4.95
CA VAL A 69 6.23 16.13 -6.01
C VAL A 69 6.62 17.53 -6.49
N LYS A 70 7.10 17.64 -7.75
CA LYS A 70 7.54 18.92 -8.33
C LYS A 70 6.37 19.86 -8.65
N SER A 71 5.30 19.33 -9.23
CA SER A 71 4.12 20.09 -9.63
C SER A 71 2.88 19.21 -9.58
N ILE A 72 1.80 19.71 -9.00
CA ILE A 72 0.50 19.05 -8.97
C ILE A 72 -0.58 20.11 -8.91
N ASP A 73 -1.63 19.95 -9.70
CA ASP A 73 -2.78 20.85 -9.79
C ASP A 73 -3.98 20.28 -9.03
N THR A 74 -4.19 18.96 -9.16
CA THR A 74 -5.38 18.26 -8.71
C THR A 74 -5.00 16.99 -7.97
N VAL A 75 -5.68 16.74 -6.84
CA VAL A 75 -5.61 15.47 -6.10
C VAL A 75 -6.98 14.83 -6.01
N ILE A 76 -7.01 13.51 -5.80
CA ILE A 76 -8.24 12.79 -5.48
C ILE A 76 -8.31 12.60 -3.96
N VAL A 77 -9.28 13.25 -3.32
CA VAL A 77 -9.56 13.06 -1.88
C VAL A 77 -10.45 11.84 -1.71
N GLY A 78 -9.84 10.71 -1.36
CA GLY A 78 -10.55 9.42 -1.26
C GLY A 78 -11.55 9.30 -0.12
N GLU A 79 -11.36 10.08 0.96
CA GLU A 79 -12.11 9.98 2.22
C GLU A 79 -12.50 11.38 2.68
N VAL A 80 -13.44 12.04 2.00
CA VAL A 80 -13.77 13.47 2.23
C VAL A 80 -14.13 13.74 3.70
N LYS A 81 -15.03 12.94 4.28
CA LYS A 81 -15.44 13.07 5.69
C LYS A 81 -14.26 12.94 6.67
N TYR A 82 -13.28 12.10 6.34
CA TYR A 82 -12.08 11.94 7.15
C TYR A 82 -11.22 13.21 7.13
N PHE A 83 -11.02 13.81 5.96
CA PHE A 83 -10.26 15.06 5.85
C PHE A 83 -10.95 16.25 6.55
N ASP A 84 -12.28 16.34 6.49
CA ASP A 84 -13.04 17.35 7.23
C ASP A 84 -12.85 17.18 8.75
N ALA A 85 -12.94 15.94 9.25
CA ALA A 85 -12.69 15.63 10.66
C ALA A 85 -11.23 15.84 11.06
N LEU A 86 -10.29 15.50 10.18
CA LEU A 86 -8.85 15.69 10.38
C LEU A 86 -8.53 17.17 10.64
N GLN A 87 -9.15 18.09 9.89
CA GLN A 87 -9.00 19.51 10.15
C GLN A 87 -9.45 19.90 11.57
N GLY A 88 -10.59 19.36 12.03
CA GLY A 88 -11.06 19.59 13.41
C GLY A 88 -10.04 19.12 14.44
N ILE A 89 -9.58 17.87 14.31
CA ILE A 89 -8.60 17.25 15.21
C ILE A 89 -7.28 18.03 15.22
N LEU A 90 -6.77 18.42 14.05
CA LEU A 90 -5.49 19.14 13.97
C LEU A 90 -5.60 20.58 14.48
N LYS A 91 -6.77 21.22 14.37
CA LYS A 91 -7.01 22.57 14.90
C LYS A 91 -6.96 22.63 16.42
N GLU A 92 -7.17 21.52 17.13
CA GLU A 92 -6.97 21.42 18.58
C GLU A 92 -5.50 21.67 18.98
N ASN A 93 -4.56 21.50 18.03
CA ASN A 93 -3.13 21.75 18.21
C ASN A 93 -2.50 20.96 19.38
N ASN A 94 -3.02 19.75 19.66
CA ASN A 94 -2.43 18.85 20.64
C ASN A 94 -1.20 18.13 20.05
N VAL A 95 -0.09 18.85 19.99
CA VAL A 95 1.17 18.35 19.43
C VAL A 95 1.70 17.12 20.17
N ALA A 96 1.35 16.95 21.46
CA ALA A 96 1.74 15.77 22.23
C ALA A 96 1.13 14.49 21.64
N ASP A 97 -0.16 14.50 21.32
CA ASP A 97 -0.84 13.36 20.68
C ASP A 97 -0.18 13.01 19.34
N TRP A 98 0.16 14.02 18.54
CA TRP A 98 0.76 13.80 17.22
C TRP A 98 2.14 13.17 17.35
N LYS A 99 2.95 13.63 18.30
CA LYS A 99 4.28 13.07 18.56
C LYS A 99 4.20 11.62 19.05
N ALA A 100 3.32 11.33 20.01
CA ALA A 100 3.10 9.97 20.51
C ALA A 100 2.65 9.03 19.37
N TYR A 101 1.65 9.45 18.59
CA TYR A 101 1.16 8.69 17.44
C TYR A 101 2.25 8.43 16.38
N LEU A 102 2.98 9.47 15.95
CA LEU A 102 4.01 9.35 14.91
C LEU A 102 5.21 8.52 15.39
N ARG A 103 5.63 8.69 16.65
CA ARG A 103 6.70 7.91 17.26
C ARG A 103 6.33 6.44 17.33
N TRP A 104 5.13 6.12 17.83
CA TRP A 104 4.62 4.76 17.87
C TRP A 104 4.56 4.13 16.49
N ASN A 105 3.94 4.79 15.51
CA ASN A 105 3.80 4.23 14.16
C ASN A 105 5.16 3.99 13.50
N SER A 106 6.10 4.93 13.65
CA SER A 106 7.46 4.77 13.12
C SER A 106 8.19 3.58 13.74
N PHE A 107 8.10 3.43 15.07
CA PHE A 107 8.70 2.32 15.78
C PHE A 107 8.04 0.98 15.43
N ASN A 108 6.71 0.93 15.43
CA ASN A 108 5.94 -0.27 15.14
C ASN A 108 6.17 -0.78 13.69
N ASP A 109 6.27 0.13 12.72
CA ASP A 109 6.57 -0.18 11.31
C ASP A 109 8.00 -0.73 11.10
N ALA A 110 8.90 -0.47 12.04
CA ALA A 110 10.27 -0.97 12.05
C ALA A 110 10.45 -2.20 12.94
N ALA A 111 9.56 -2.44 13.92
CA ALA A 111 9.74 -3.46 14.96
C ALA A 111 10.05 -4.87 14.41
N GLY A 112 9.39 -5.27 13.31
CA GLY A 112 9.63 -6.55 12.64
C GLY A 112 10.98 -6.69 11.93
N LEU A 113 11.75 -5.60 11.82
CA LEU A 113 13.04 -5.51 11.12
C LEU A 113 14.23 -5.33 12.09
N LEU A 114 13.96 -5.22 13.39
CA LEU A 114 14.95 -4.94 14.43
C LEU A 114 15.39 -6.25 15.12
N SER A 115 15.41 -6.28 16.45
CA SER A 115 15.81 -7.46 17.23
C SER A 115 14.76 -8.57 17.16
N THR A 116 15.18 -9.80 17.47
CA THR A 116 14.29 -10.96 17.58
C THR A 116 13.13 -10.71 18.55
N ASP A 117 13.39 -10.09 19.69
CA ASP A 117 12.36 -9.82 20.71
C ASP A 117 11.31 -8.83 20.21
N LEU A 118 11.73 -7.77 19.52
CA LEU A 118 10.80 -6.80 18.91
C LEU A 118 10.00 -7.42 17.78
N ALA A 119 10.65 -8.20 16.92
CA ALA A 119 9.97 -8.90 15.84
C ALA A 119 8.96 -9.93 16.37
N LYS A 120 9.28 -10.59 17.50
CA LYS A 120 8.37 -11.51 18.19
C LYS A 120 7.19 -10.76 18.81
N ALA A 121 7.43 -9.69 19.56
CA ALA A 121 6.37 -8.88 20.18
C ALA A 121 5.40 -8.31 19.13
N ASN A 122 5.92 -7.83 18.00
CA ASN A 122 5.11 -7.39 16.87
C ASN A 122 4.29 -8.56 16.28
N TRP A 123 4.91 -9.71 16.05
CA TRP A 123 4.22 -10.89 15.53
C TRP A 123 3.11 -11.39 16.47
N GLU A 124 3.37 -11.43 17.78
CA GLU A 124 2.41 -11.86 18.79
C GLU A 124 1.12 -11.02 18.71
N PHE A 125 1.24 -9.70 18.63
CA PHE A 125 0.05 -8.86 18.51
C PHE A 125 -0.62 -8.96 17.12
N TYR A 126 0.10 -8.63 16.03
CA TYR A 126 -0.54 -8.45 14.71
C TYR A 126 -0.88 -9.75 13.99
N SER A 127 -0.17 -10.84 14.29
CA SER A 127 -0.40 -12.12 13.62
C SER A 127 -1.13 -13.10 14.53
N LYS A 128 -0.69 -13.26 15.78
CA LYS A 128 -1.33 -14.22 16.70
C LYS A 128 -2.63 -13.67 17.28
N GLU A 129 -2.62 -12.55 17.99
CA GLU A 129 -3.84 -12.04 18.65
C GLU A 129 -4.86 -11.53 17.61
N LEU A 130 -4.46 -10.67 16.66
CA LEU A 130 -5.41 -10.07 15.71
C LEU A 130 -5.87 -11.00 14.58
N ARG A 131 -5.08 -12.02 14.22
CA ARG A 131 -5.35 -12.88 13.05
C ARG A 131 -5.41 -14.38 13.37
N GLY A 132 -5.19 -14.78 14.62
CA GLY A 132 -5.26 -16.17 15.06
C GLY A 132 -4.11 -17.06 14.57
N ALA A 133 -2.95 -16.47 14.22
CA ALA A 133 -1.80 -17.26 13.79
C ALA A 133 -1.29 -18.14 14.94
N LYS A 134 -1.16 -19.45 14.67
CA LYS A 134 -0.73 -20.43 15.68
C LYS A 134 0.78 -20.42 15.93
N ALA A 135 1.57 -20.15 14.90
CA ALA A 135 3.04 -20.14 14.97
C ALA A 135 3.62 -19.16 13.95
N GLN A 136 4.77 -18.58 14.28
CA GLN A 136 5.51 -17.73 13.36
C GLN A 136 6.17 -18.60 12.30
N LYS A 137 6.16 -18.14 11.05
CA LYS A 137 6.82 -18.86 9.96
C LYS A 137 8.32 -19.02 10.22
N PRO A 138 8.92 -20.14 9.77
CA PRO A 138 10.37 -20.32 9.77
C PRO A 138 11.12 -19.14 9.15
N LEU A 139 12.34 -18.86 9.63
CA LEU A 139 13.11 -17.68 9.22
C LEU A 139 13.37 -17.65 7.71
N ASN A 140 13.71 -18.78 7.11
CA ASN A 140 13.94 -18.90 5.67
C ASN A 140 12.69 -18.53 4.84
N GLU A 141 11.50 -18.92 5.28
CA GLU A 141 10.25 -18.54 4.61
C GLU A 141 9.97 -17.03 4.75
N ARG A 142 10.27 -16.44 5.91
CA ARG A 142 10.12 -14.99 6.11
C ARG A 142 11.14 -14.20 5.28
N ALA A 143 12.38 -14.67 5.20
CA ALA A 143 13.42 -14.09 4.37
C ALA A 143 13.02 -14.17 2.88
N LEU A 144 12.55 -15.33 2.41
CA LEU A 144 12.03 -15.48 1.05
C LEU A 144 10.83 -14.56 0.79
N GLY A 145 9.90 -14.48 1.74
CA GLY A 145 8.77 -13.56 1.64
C GLY A 145 9.20 -12.10 1.55
N THR A 146 10.28 -11.72 2.24
CA THR A 146 10.88 -10.39 2.14
C THR A 146 11.43 -10.14 0.74
N VAL A 147 12.27 -11.03 0.21
CA VAL A 147 12.80 -10.94 -1.16
C VAL A 147 11.66 -10.84 -2.18
N ASN A 148 10.62 -11.65 -2.03
CA ASN A 148 9.46 -11.63 -2.92
C ASN A 148 8.66 -10.31 -2.83
N ASN A 149 8.57 -9.69 -1.65
CA ASN A 149 7.85 -8.43 -1.47
C ASN A 149 8.68 -7.20 -1.88
N THR A 150 10.00 -7.31 -1.95
CA THR A 150 10.89 -6.19 -2.32
C THR A 150 11.31 -6.23 -3.78
N VAL A 151 11.82 -7.38 -4.24
CA VAL A 151 12.37 -7.60 -5.59
C VAL A 151 11.72 -8.81 -6.27
N GLY A 152 10.44 -9.07 -5.98
CA GLY A 152 9.72 -10.27 -6.43
C GLY A 152 9.71 -10.48 -7.95
N GLU A 153 9.81 -9.41 -8.73
CA GLU A 153 9.90 -9.53 -10.18
C GLU A 153 11.27 -10.08 -10.65
N ALA A 154 12.37 -9.75 -9.96
CA ALA A 154 13.68 -10.36 -10.23
C ALA A 154 13.70 -11.84 -9.84
N LEU A 155 13.11 -12.19 -8.70
CA LEU A 155 12.90 -13.59 -8.30
C LEU A 155 12.00 -14.33 -9.29
N GLY A 156 10.93 -13.68 -9.76
CA GLY A 156 10.01 -14.21 -10.75
C GLY A 156 10.67 -14.52 -12.09
N LYS A 157 11.64 -13.71 -12.51
CA LYS A 157 12.44 -13.96 -13.72
C LYS A 157 13.18 -15.30 -13.62
N LEU A 158 13.89 -15.53 -12.52
CA LEU A 158 14.58 -16.81 -12.28
C LEU A 158 13.60 -17.99 -12.22
N TYR A 159 12.44 -17.79 -11.57
CA TYR A 159 11.42 -18.83 -11.49
C TYR A 159 10.89 -19.21 -12.88
N VAL A 160 10.60 -18.23 -13.73
CA VAL A 160 10.09 -18.46 -15.09
C VAL A 160 11.11 -19.20 -15.95
N GLU A 161 12.39 -18.80 -15.88
CA GLU A 161 13.48 -19.44 -16.61
C GLU A 161 13.62 -20.93 -16.26
N ASN A 162 13.39 -21.31 -14.99
CA ASN A 162 13.57 -22.68 -14.53
C ASN A 162 12.31 -23.54 -14.59
N TYR A 163 11.12 -22.95 -14.44
CA TYR A 163 9.90 -23.71 -14.14
C TYR A 163 8.70 -23.39 -15.03
N PHE A 164 8.76 -22.37 -15.90
CA PHE A 164 7.61 -21.96 -16.70
C PHE A 164 7.82 -22.22 -18.21
N PRO A 165 7.32 -23.36 -18.75
CA PRO A 165 7.49 -23.69 -20.16
C PRO A 165 6.67 -22.75 -21.07
N PRO A 166 7.24 -22.24 -22.19
CA PRO A 166 6.54 -21.31 -23.09
C PRO A 166 5.19 -21.83 -23.61
N GLU A 167 5.05 -23.14 -23.77
CA GLU A 167 3.82 -23.80 -24.24
C GLU A 167 2.65 -23.57 -23.29
N ALA A 168 2.91 -23.44 -21.98
CA ALA A 168 1.88 -23.16 -20.98
C ALA A 168 1.27 -21.77 -21.20
N LYS A 169 2.07 -20.77 -21.60
CA LYS A 169 1.59 -19.42 -21.96
C LYS A 169 0.64 -19.48 -23.15
N ALA A 170 1.05 -20.14 -24.23
CA ALA A 170 0.24 -20.28 -25.44
C ALA A 170 -1.08 -21.02 -25.17
N LYS A 171 -1.07 -22.04 -24.29
CA LYS A 171 -2.28 -22.74 -23.87
C LYS A 171 -3.22 -21.82 -23.08
N ALA A 172 -2.69 -21.05 -22.13
CA ALA A 172 -3.47 -20.10 -21.34
C ALA A 172 -4.06 -19.00 -22.22
N GLU A 173 -3.31 -18.48 -23.20
CA GLU A 173 -3.79 -17.49 -24.17
C GLU A 173 -5.01 -17.98 -24.96
N ARG A 174 -4.95 -19.22 -25.47
CA ARG A 174 -6.10 -19.83 -26.17
C ARG A 174 -7.31 -19.98 -25.26
N MET A 175 -7.09 -20.43 -24.03
CA MET A 175 -8.16 -20.58 -23.04
C MET A 175 -8.81 -19.23 -22.73
N ILE A 176 -8.03 -18.17 -22.53
CA ILE A 176 -8.55 -16.83 -22.23
C ILE A 176 -9.32 -16.26 -23.41
N LYS A 177 -8.85 -16.46 -24.66
CA LYS A 177 -9.62 -16.11 -25.86
C LYS A 177 -10.99 -16.78 -25.88
N ASN A 178 -11.06 -18.07 -25.54
CA ASN A 178 -12.32 -18.80 -25.46
C ASN A 178 -13.24 -18.26 -24.35
N VAL A 179 -12.69 -17.90 -23.18
CA VAL A 179 -13.46 -17.30 -22.09
C VAL A 179 -14.01 -15.94 -22.49
N ILE A 180 -13.21 -15.09 -23.15
CA ILE A 180 -13.66 -13.79 -23.68
C ILE A 180 -14.79 -13.99 -24.68
N LEU A 181 -14.66 -14.92 -25.62
CA LEU A 181 -15.71 -15.22 -26.60
C LEU A 181 -17.00 -15.72 -25.93
N ALA A 182 -16.89 -16.64 -24.97
CA ALA A 182 -18.05 -17.12 -24.22
C ALA A 182 -18.73 -16.00 -23.43
N PHE A 183 -17.96 -15.07 -22.86
CA PHE A 183 -18.50 -13.93 -22.13
C PHE A 183 -19.18 -12.92 -23.06
N GLN A 184 -18.61 -12.68 -24.25
CA GLN A 184 -19.23 -11.87 -25.29
C GLN A 184 -20.60 -12.44 -25.68
N ASN A 185 -20.65 -13.75 -25.98
CA ASN A 185 -21.90 -14.44 -26.29
C ASN A 185 -22.92 -14.31 -25.16
N ARG A 186 -22.48 -14.42 -23.90
CA ARG A 186 -23.36 -14.21 -22.75
C ARG A 186 -23.92 -12.78 -22.72
N ILE A 187 -23.09 -11.76 -22.89
CA ILE A 187 -23.52 -10.35 -22.90
C ILE A 187 -24.57 -10.12 -24.00
N SER A 188 -24.38 -10.65 -25.20
CA SER A 188 -25.35 -10.47 -26.29
C SER A 188 -26.73 -11.04 -25.95
N ASN A 189 -26.79 -12.10 -25.15
CA ASN A 189 -28.02 -12.85 -24.88
C ASN A 189 -28.71 -12.52 -23.55
N VAL A 190 -28.14 -11.69 -22.67
CA VAL A 190 -28.85 -11.32 -21.42
C VAL A 190 -30.05 -10.43 -21.71
N SER A 191 -31.19 -10.72 -21.07
CA SER A 191 -32.45 -10.00 -21.27
C SER A 191 -32.59 -8.73 -20.45
N TRP A 192 -31.74 -8.53 -19.44
CA TRP A 192 -31.86 -7.41 -18.50
C TRP A 192 -31.07 -6.16 -18.91
N MET A 193 -30.16 -6.26 -19.88
CA MET A 193 -29.41 -5.11 -20.41
C MET A 193 -30.08 -4.57 -21.67
N THR A 194 -30.07 -3.24 -21.84
CA THR A 194 -30.40 -2.59 -23.11
C THR A 194 -29.33 -2.90 -24.17
N GLU A 195 -29.70 -2.80 -25.45
CA GLU A 195 -28.75 -3.03 -26.55
C GLU A 195 -27.54 -2.09 -26.48
N GLU A 196 -27.76 -0.80 -26.20
CA GLU A 196 -26.68 0.18 -25.99
C GLU A 196 -25.71 -0.24 -24.86
N THR A 197 -26.25 -0.76 -23.74
CA THR A 197 -25.40 -1.23 -22.63
C THR A 197 -24.60 -2.47 -23.02
N LYS A 198 -25.18 -3.38 -23.81
CA LYS A 198 -24.48 -4.58 -24.32
C LYS A 198 -23.33 -4.19 -25.23
N GLU A 199 -23.53 -3.24 -26.14
CA GLU A 199 -22.47 -2.74 -27.01
C GLU A 199 -21.28 -2.20 -26.21
N LYS A 200 -21.54 -1.35 -25.21
CA LYS A 200 -20.50 -0.83 -24.32
C LYS A 200 -19.83 -1.89 -23.46
N ALA A 201 -20.58 -2.89 -23.01
CA ALA A 201 -20.02 -4.01 -22.26
C ALA A 201 -19.08 -4.87 -23.13
N ILE A 202 -19.44 -5.11 -24.39
CA ILE A 202 -18.59 -5.82 -25.37
C ILE A 202 -17.36 -4.98 -25.72
N GLU A 203 -17.51 -3.67 -25.95
CA GLU A 203 -16.39 -2.74 -26.19
C GLU A 203 -15.35 -2.85 -25.06
N LYS A 204 -15.81 -2.79 -23.80
CA LYS A 204 -14.95 -2.94 -22.62
C LYS A 204 -14.30 -4.32 -22.53
N LEU A 205 -15.05 -5.39 -22.83
CA LEU A 205 -14.55 -6.77 -22.81
C LEU A 205 -13.40 -6.95 -23.81
N LEU A 206 -13.53 -6.40 -25.02
CA LEU A 206 -12.52 -6.48 -26.07
C LEU A 206 -11.29 -5.58 -25.80
N ALA A 207 -11.46 -4.53 -24.99
CA ALA A 207 -10.36 -3.67 -24.55
C ALA A 207 -9.52 -4.27 -23.40
N LEU A 208 -9.87 -5.46 -22.87
CA LEU A 208 -9.12 -6.10 -21.80
C LEU A 208 -7.68 -6.42 -22.22
N LYS A 209 -6.71 -5.91 -21.46
CA LYS A 209 -5.31 -6.31 -21.58
C LYS A 209 -5.04 -7.51 -20.69
N VAL A 210 -4.73 -8.64 -21.31
CA VAL A 210 -4.45 -9.90 -20.61
C VAL A 210 -2.95 -9.95 -20.27
N LYS A 211 -2.62 -10.15 -18.99
CA LYS A 211 -1.24 -10.41 -18.52
C LYS A 211 -1.13 -11.87 -18.10
N ILE A 212 -0.17 -12.61 -18.66
CA ILE A 212 -0.03 -14.06 -18.43
C ILE A 212 1.41 -14.38 -18.00
N ALA A 213 1.52 -14.94 -16.80
CA ALA A 213 2.74 -15.43 -16.15
C ALA A 213 3.81 -14.37 -15.84
N TYR A 214 4.32 -13.66 -16.84
CA TYR A 214 5.44 -12.73 -16.70
C TYR A 214 5.24 -11.47 -17.57
N PRO A 215 5.85 -10.33 -17.18
CA PRO A 215 5.78 -9.11 -17.98
C PRO A 215 6.66 -9.23 -19.24
N ASP A 216 6.34 -8.44 -20.25
CA ASP A 216 7.17 -8.37 -21.47
C ASP A 216 8.48 -7.59 -21.24
N GLN A 217 8.49 -6.72 -20.22
CA GLN A 217 9.64 -5.93 -19.79
C GLN A 217 9.82 -6.11 -18.29
N TRP A 218 11.03 -6.49 -17.89
CA TRP A 218 11.38 -6.67 -16.48
C TRP A 218 11.74 -5.33 -15.84
N THR A 219 11.34 -5.12 -14.60
CA THR A 219 11.79 -4.00 -13.77
C THR A 219 13.31 -4.01 -13.66
N ASP A 220 13.94 -2.88 -13.97
CA ASP A 220 15.35 -2.63 -13.72
C ASP A 220 15.57 -2.21 -12.26
N TYR A 221 16.48 -2.90 -11.58
CA TYR A 221 16.83 -2.69 -10.18
C TYR A 221 18.21 -2.03 -10.01
N ALA A 222 18.86 -1.57 -11.09
CA ALA A 222 20.21 -1.01 -11.02
C ALA A 222 20.38 0.16 -10.02
N GLU A 223 19.34 0.98 -9.82
CA GLU A 223 19.37 2.07 -8.84
C GLU A 223 19.08 1.62 -7.39
N LEU A 224 18.61 0.39 -7.17
CA LEU A 224 18.27 -0.12 -5.84
C LEU A 224 19.54 -0.52 -5.09
N GLN A 225 19.85 0.21 -4.02
CA GLN A 225 21.02 -0.05 -3.17
C GLN A 225 20.67 -1.06 -2.08
N ILE A 226 21.37 -2.21 -2.08
CA ILE A 226 21.28 -3.24 -1.06
C ILE A 226 22.70 -3.59 -0.65
N GLU A 227 23.00 -3.45 0.63
CA GLU A 227 24.33 -3.71 1.19
C GLU A 227 24.28 -4.96 2.07
N GLY A 228 25.24 -5.85 1.89
CA GLY A 228 25.40 -7.03 2.73
C GLY A 228 26.00 -6.69 4.10
N PRO A 229 25.93 -7.60 5.10
CA PRO A 229 26.61 -7.41 6.38
C PRO A 229 28.12 -7.16 6.24
N GLU A 230 28.76 -7.73 5.22
CA GLU A 230 30.17 -7.52 4.85
C GLU A 230 30.50 -6.09 4.41
N GLU A 231 29.49 -5.32 4.00
CA GLU A 231 29.57 -3.91 3.61
C GLU A 231 29.06 -2.97 4.72
N ASN A 232 28.88 -3.49 5.95
CA ASN A 232 28.19 -2.81 7.07
C ASN A 232 26.70 -2.49 6.80
N GLY A 233 26.07 -3.18 5.86
CA GLY A 233 24.64 -3.09 5.60
C GLY A 233 23.81 -3.65 6.75
N SER A 234 22.61 -3.09 6.96
CA SER A 234 21.64 -3.60 7.94
C SER A 234 20.30 -3.91 7.29
N TYR A 235 19.57 -4.86 7.88
CA TYR A 235 18.26 -5.25 7.35
C TYR A 235 17.27 -4.08 7.29
N LEU A 236 17.21 -3.27 8.37
CA LEU A 236 16.39 -2.06 8.39
C LEU A 236 16.80 -1.09 7.27
N GLN A 237 18.09 -0.79 7.13
CA GLN A 237 18.55 0.16 6.11
C GLN A 237 18.21 -0.31 4.69
N ASN A 238 18.38 -1.60 4.39
CA ASN A 238 18.01 -2.16 3.09
C ASN A 238 16.51 -2.03 2.82
N ILE A 239 15.65 -2.25 3.82
CA ILE A 239 14.21 -2.02 3.67
C ILE A 239 13.87 -0.54 3.50
N LEU A 240 14.58 0.38 4.17
CA LEU A 240 14.42 1.82 3.95
C LEU A 240 14.84 2.22 2.52
N ASN A 241 15.94 1.66 2.00
CA ASN A 241 16.37 1.87 0.62
C ASN A 241 15.30 1.37 -0.38
N VAL A 242 14.72 0.19 -0.14
CA VAL A 242 13.61 -0.35 -0.95
C VAL A 242 12.39 0.58 -0.88
N ARG A 243 12.00 1.06 0.30
CA ARG A 243 10.88 2.00 0.46
C ARG A 243 11.13 3.30 -0.31
N ALA A 244 12.34 3.87 -0.21
CA ALA A 244 12.72 5.08 -0.93
C ALA A 244 12.74 4.88 -2.46
N TRP A 245 13.26 3.74 -2.93
CA TRP A 245 13.26 3.40 -4.35
C TRP A 245 11.83 3.22 -4.90
N ASN A 246 10.97 2.51 -4.17
CA ASN A 246 9.55 2.34 -4.50
C ASN A 246 8.77 3.67 -4.48
N HIS A 247 9.14 4.61 -3.61
CA HIS A 247 8.54 5.95 -3.57
C HIS A 247 8.92 6.79 -4.79
N LYS A 248 10.19 6.72 -5.24
CA LYS A 248 10.68 7.47 -6.41
C LYS A 248 10.13 6.93 -7.74
N LYS A 249 9.94 5.62 -7.87
CA LYS A 249 9.48 4.97 -9.12
C LYS A 249 8.21 5.60 -9.72
N PRO A 250 7.08 5.74 -8.98
CA PRO A 250 5.88 6.36 -9.52
C PRO A 250 6.05 7.87 -9.77
N LEU A 251 6.82 8.58 -8.95
CA LEU A 251 7.07 10.01 -9.16
C LEU A 251 7.76 10.27 -10.50
N LYS A 252 8.71 9.41 -10.89
CA LYS A 252 9.33 9.47 -12.22
C LYS A 252 8.30 9.25 -13.33
N SER A 253 7.41 8.26 -13.18
CA SER A 253 6.45 7.90 -14.23
C SER A 253 5.25 8.85 -14.36
N TYR A 254 4.79 9.47 -13.26
CA TYR A 254 3.58 10.29 -13.25
C TYR A 254 3.86 11.79 -13.41
N LEU A 255 5.08 12.26 -13.10
CA LEU A 255 5.40 13.69 -13.04
C LEU A 255 6.48 14.11 -14.05
N ASN A 256 6.80 13.26 -15.04
CA ASN A 256 7.85 13.51 -16.04
C ASN A 256 9.14 14.04 -15.40
N LEU A 257 9.68 13.31 -14.41
CA LEU A 257 10.96 13.63 -13.77
C LEU A 257 12.14 13.10 -14.57
#